data_AF-A0A1I5IJW0-F1
#
_entry.id   AF-A0A1I5IJW0-F1
#
_cell.length_a   1.000
_cell.length_b   1.000
_cell.length_c   1.000
_cell.angle_alpha   90.00
_cell.angle_beta   90.00
_cell.angle_gamma   90.00
#
_symmetry.space_group_name_H-M   'P 1'
#
loop_
_entity.id
_entity.type
_entity.pdbx_description
1 polymer ?
#
loop_
_entity_poly.entity_id
_entity_poly.type
_entity_poly.pdbx_seq_one_letter_code
_entity_poly.pdbx_strand_id
1 'polypeptide(L)'
;MTARLTVGDPAPLFVLADTAGEDVRLDPGAHAATVVVFTSSGCPFALAWHARIQDVARAYADRDVAVLQVVSNDDADHPEDSPEGMRRRVAAGELAGPFLRDAEQLAARAYGATATPEVFVVDHAGTVRYHGAPDGDHDDPAQDAAWLRAALDDVLAGREVALPVTSPAGCSIKWRVELLWWSGCPTHDRAADLLRETLADLGRDEVTVVEREVRTREEAAQLGFPGSPTFAVGRRDLFPVDTPPALTCRVYGRDDGRSSPLPDTAELAGRLREALARPWDLPHWVDPRKPAPADSPS
;
A
#
# COMPACT_ATOMS: atom_id res chain seq x y z
N MET A 1 8.45 -1.20 13.88
CA MET A 1 8.10 -0.33 12.74
C MET A 1 8.41 -1.11 11.48
N THR A 2 7.49 -1.18 10.51
CA THR A 2 7.90 -1.62 9.17
C THR A 2 8.24 -0.35 8.44
N ALA A 3 9.52 -0.15 8.15
CA ALA A 3 10.00 1.04 7.48
C ALA A 3 9.35 1.10 6.08
N ARG A 4 8.87 2.28 5.70
CA ARG A 4 8.57 2.59 4.30
C ARG A 4 9.87 2.42 3.52
N LEU A 5 9.84 1.67 2.42
CA LEU A 5 11.04 1.47 1.62
C LEU A 5 11.57 2.81 1.13
N THR A 6 12.88 2.91 1.03
CA THR A 6 13.57 4.02 0.39
C THR A 6 14.54 3.50 -0.67
N VAL A 7 15.14 4.41 -1.42
CA VAL A 7 16.15 4.07 -2.42
C VAL A 7 17.36 3.41 -1.74
N GLY A 8 17.82 2.31 -2.33
CA GLY A 8 18.87 1.45 -1.79
C GLY A 8 18.35 0.20 -1.07
N ASP A 9 17.07 0.18 -0.68
CA ASP A 9 16.48 -1.01 -0.05
C ASP A 9 16.24 -2.14 -1.08
N PRO A 10 16.32 -3.42 -0.64
CA PRO A 10 15.87 -4.53 -1.46
C PRO A 10 14.35 -4.48 -1.64
N ALA A 11 13.89 -4.64 -2.88
CA ALA A 11 12.47 -4.71 -3.21
C ALA A 11 11.88 -6.04 -2.68
N PRO A 12 10.81 -6.00 -1.86
CA PRO A 12 10.11 -7.20 -1.42
C PRO A 12 9.52 -7.96 -2.60
N LEU A 13 9.83 -9.25 -2.68
CA LEU A 13 9.25 -10.12 -3.71
C LEU A 13 7.76 -10.35 -3.44
N PHE A 14 6.98 -10.44 -4.51
CA PHE A 14 5.58 -10.83 -4.43
C PHE A 14 5.18 -11.70 -5.61
N VAL A 15 4.11 -12.46 -5.39
CA VAL A 15 3.34 -13.16 -6.43
C VAL A 15 1.91 -12.65 -6.30
N LEU A 16 1.39 -12.05 -7.36
CA LEU A 16 0.03 -11.51 -7.40
C LEU A 16 -0.67 -12.01 -8.65
N ALA A 17 -1.96 -12.29 -8.53
CA ALA A 17 -2.78 -12.66 -9.68
C ALA A 17 -3.07 -11.44 -10.55
N ASP A 18 -2.97 -11.61 -11.86
CA ASP A 18 -3.50 -10.66 -12.83
C ASP A 18 -5.04 -10.78 -12.97
N THR A 19 -5.62 -9.98 -13.87
CA THR A 19 -7.08 -10.00 -14.10
C THR A 19 -7.62 -11.28 -14.75
N ALA A 20 -6.76 -12.13 -15.31
CA ALA A 20 -7.10 -13.45 -15.83
C ALA A 20 -6.96 -14.56 -14.78
N GLY A 21 -6.36 -14.25 -13.62
CA GLY A 21 -6.07 -15.20 -12.55
C GLY A 21 -4.69 -15.85 -12.65
N GLU A 22 -3.83 -15.37 -13.55
CA GLU A 22 -2.48 -15.88 -13.73
C GLU A 22 -1.52 -15.23 -12.73
N ASP A 23 -0.62 -16.03 -12.17
CA ASP A 23 0.39 -15.56 -11.23
C ASP A 23 1.47 -14.72 -11.96
N VAL A 24 1.60 -13.46 -11.58
CA VAL A 24 2.70 -12.59 -12.00
C VAL A 24 3.62 -12.33 -10.82
N ARG A 25 4.93 -12.40 -11.08
CA ARG A 25 5.98 -12.29 -10.06
C ARG A 25 6.82 -11.05 -10.30
N LEU A 26 7.20 -10.37 -9.22
CA LEU A 26 8.38 -9.54 -9.25
C LEU A 26 9.59 -10.44 -9.03
N ASP A 27 10.37 -10.69 -10.09
CA ASP A 27 11.57 -11.53 -10.04
C ASP A 27 12.83 -10.70 -10.40
N PRO A 28 13.73 -10.45 -9.43
CA PRO A 28 14.99 -9.76 -9.68
C PRO A 28 15.79 -10.45 -10.79
N GLY A 29 16.20 -9.66 -11.78
CA GLY A 29 17.01 -10.13 -12.90
C GLY A 29 16.23 -10.72 -14.07
N ALA A 30 14.89 -10.79 -13.98
CA ALA A 30 14.06 -11.14 -15.14
C ALA A 30 14.03 -10.05 -16.22
N HIS A 31 14.26 -8.79 -15.80
CA HIS A 31 14.27 -7.60 -16.65
C HIS A 31 15.43 -6.67 -16.28
N ALA A 32 15.88 -5.85 -17.23
CA ALA A 32 16.86 -4.79 -16.97
C ALA A 32 16.41 -3.82 -15.87
N ALA A 33 15.10 -3.52 -15.82
CA ALA A 33 14.44 -2.87 -14.69
C ALA A 33 12.96 -3.28 -14.59
N THR A 34 12.38 -3.19 -13.40
CA THR A 34 10.94 -3.36 -13.17
C THR A 34 10.38 -2.16 -12.45
N VAL A 35 9.35 -1.54 -13.01
CA VAL A 35 8.55 -0.50 -12.34
C VAL A 35 7.39 -1.18 -11.64
N VAL A 36 7.27 -0.97 -10.33
CA VAL A 36 6.07 -1.34 -9.56
C VAL A 36 5.29 -0.07 -9.27
N VAL A 37 4.03 -0.03 -9.70
CA VAL A 37 3.14 1.12 -9.49
C VAL A 37 1.94 0.67 -8.67
N PHE A 38 1.84 1.13 -7.43
CA PHE A 38 0.60 0.98 -6.66
C PHE A 38 -0.41 2.00 -7.19
N THR A 39 -1.54 1.56 -7.71
CA THR A 39 -2.51 2.41 -8.43
C THR A 39 -3.95 2.05 -8.08
N SER A 40 -4.89 2.77 -8.68
CA SER A 40 -6.33 2.58 -8.54
C SER A 40 -7.03 2.80 -9.88
N SER A 41 -8.24 2.26 -9.99
CA SER A 41 -9.16 2.40 -11.12
C SER A 41 -10.17 3.53 -10.94
N GLY A 42 -10.28 4.11 -9.73
CA GLY A 42 -11.24 5.17 -9.41
C GLY A 42 -10.65 6.47 -8.94
N CYS A 43 -9.42 6.44 -8.39
CA CYS A 43 -8.80 7.65 -7.88
C CYS A 43 -8.54 8.68 -9.01
N PRO A 44 -8.99 9.94 -8.87
CA PRO A 44 -8.74 10.98 -9.87
C PRO A 44 -7.26 11.18 -10.20
N PHE A 45 -6.36 11.08 -9.22
CA PHE A 45 -4.91 11.18 -9.44
C PHE A 45 -4.36 9.99 -10.25
N ALA A 46 -4.79 8.78 -9.93
CA ALA A 46 -4.39 7.58 -10.67
C ALA A 46 -4.86 7.66 -12.12
N LEU A 47 -6.08 8.14 -12.36
CA LEU A 47 -6.61 8.37 -13.70
C LEU A 47 -5.85 9.48 -14.45
N ALA A 48 -5.50 10.58 -13.78
CA ALA A 48 -4.77 11.70 -14.38
C ALA A 48 -3.35 11.33 -14.84
N TRP A 49 -2.65 10.44 -14.12
CA TRP A 49 -1.34 9.92 -14.54
C TRP A 49 -1.41 8.67 -15.41
N HIS A 50 -2.58 8.04 -15.53
CA HIS A 50 -2.72 6.71 -16.14
C HIS A 50 -2.11 6.62 -17.54
N ALA A 51 -2.48 7.54 -18.45
CA ALA A 51 -2.00 7.54 -19.82
C ALA A 51 -0.46 7.64 -19.91
N ARG A 52 0.14 8.54 -19.13
CA ARG A 52 1.60 8.73 -19.05
C ARG A 52 2.31 7.47 -18.57
N ILE A 53 1.77 6.79 -17.54
CA ILE A 53 2.32 5.52 -17.04
C ILE A 53 2.25 4.43 -18.11
N GLN A 54 1.15 4.35 -18.87
CA GLN A 54 1.07 3.39 -19.98
C GLN A 54 2.05 3.72 -21.10
N ASP A 55 2.27 5.01 -21.39
CA ASP A 55 3.23 5.43 -22.41
C ASP A 55 4.67 5.13 -21.98
N VAL A 56 4.99 5.22 -20.69
CA VAL A 56 6.26 4.71 -20.14
C VAL A 56 6.35 3.20 -20.37
N ALA A 57 5.32 2.43 -20.03
CA ALA A 57 5.34 0.99 -20.19
C ALA A 57 5.55 0.56 -21.66
N ARG A 58 4.89 1.25 -22.61
CA ARG A 58 5.09 1.02 -24.06
C ARG A 58 6.50 1.42 -24.52
N ALA A 59 6.94 2.62 -24.14
CA ALA A 59 8.19 3.19 -24.64
C ALA A 59 9.45 2.46 -24.15
N TYR A 60 9.38 1.85 -22.96
CA TYR A 60 10.52 1.14 -22.35
C TYR A 60 10.45 -0.39 -22.49
N ALA A 61 9.38 -0.95 -23.07
CA ALA A 61 9.24 -2.39 -23.31
C ALA A 61 10.39 -2.95 -24.18
N ASP A 62 10.75 -2.26 -25.28
CA ASP A 62 11.86 -2.66 -26.16
C ASP A 62 13.25 -2.52 -25.51
N ARG A 63 13.32 -1.89 -24.33
CA ARG A 63 14.53 -1.74 -23.51
C ARG A 63 14.52 -2.69 -22.30
N ASP A 64 13.69 -3.72 -22.35
CA ASP A 64 13.55 -4.75 -21.32
C ASP A 64 13.17 -4.18 -19.94
N VAL A 65 12.18 -3.28 -19.94
CA VAL A 65 11.54 -2.78 -18.71
C VAL A 65 10.14 -3.35 -18.58
N ALA A 66 9.85 -3.97 -17.45
CA ALA A 66 8.50 -4.36 -17.08
C ALA A 66 7.81 -3.28 -16.23
N VAL A 67 6.51 -3.08 -16.42
CA VAL A 67 5.70 -2.20 -15.56
C VAL A 67 4.55 -3.01 -14.95
N LEU A 68 4.66 -3.29 -13.65
CA LEU A 68 3.68 -4.02 -12.86
C LEU A 68 2.76 -3.02 -12.16
N GLN A 69 1.48 -3.04 -12.50
CA GLN A 69 0.48 -2.12 -11.97
C GLN A 69 -0.36 -2.84 -10.91
N VAL A 70 -0.27 -2.44 -9.65
CA VAL A 70 -0.81 -3.16 -8.50
C VAL A 70 -1.98 -2.39 -7.87
N VAL A 71 -3.15 -3.03 -7.78
CA VAL A 71 -4.33 -2.49 -7.08
C VAL A 71 -4.44 -3.16 -5.72
N SER A 72 -4.16 -2.37 -4.68
CA SER A 72 -4.20 -2.81 -3.28
C SER A 72 -5.39 -2.24 -2.51
N ASN A 73 -6.24 -1.41 -3.11
CA ASN A 73 -7.41 -0.86 -2.42
C ASN A 73 -8.37 -1.96 -1.98
N ASP A 74 -9.00 -1.77 -0.82
CA ASP A 74 -10.17 -2.55 -0.43
C ASP A 74 -11.38 -2.12 -1.27
N ASP A 75 -12.05 -3.10 -1.88
CA ASP A 75 -13.06 -2.90 -2.91
C ASP A 75 -14.50 -2.87 -2.36
N ALA A 76 -14.67 -2.91 -1.03
CA ALA A 76 -15.99 -2.85 -0.40
C ALA A 76 -16.77 -1.58 -0.78
N ASP A 77 -16.09 -0.43 -0.73
CA ASP A 77 -16.65 0.88 -1.10
C ASP A 77 -16.00 1.48 -2.37
N HIS A 78 -15.15 0.71 -3.05
CA HIS A 78 -14.44 1.10 -4.27
C HIS A 78 -14.59 0.01 -5.33
N PRO A 79 -15.82 -0.24 -5.84
CA PRO A 79 -16.12 -1.36 -6.73
C PRO A 79 -15.36 -1.30 -8.07
N GLU A 80 -14.84 -0.14 -8.45
CA GLU A 80 -13.94 0.03 -9.59
C GLU A 80 -12.59 -0.67 -9.41
N ASP A 81 -12.13 -0.83 -8.17
CA ASP A 81 -10.92 -1.58 -7.80
C ASP A 81 -11.20 -3.08 -7.55
N SER A 82 -12.44 -3.52 -7.75
CA SER A 82 -12.79 -4.96 -7.71
C SER A 82 -12.19 -5.72 -8.91
N PRO A 83 -12.08 -7.06 -8.83
CA PRO A 83 -11.66 -7.88 -9.96
C PRO A 83 -12.50 -7.68 -11.24
N GLU A 84 -13.78 -7.31 -11.11
CA GLU A 84 -14.63 -6.99 -12.25
C GLU A 84 -14.29 -5.62 -12.83
N GLY A 85 -14.12 -4.60 -11.99
CA GLY A 85 -13.70 -3.26 -12.40
C GLY A 85 -12.34 -3.29 -13.11
N MET A 86 -11.37 -4.01 -12.56
CA MET A 86 -10.05 -4.18 -13.18
C MET A 86 -10.13 -4.88 -14.54
N ARG A 87 -10.93 -5.95 -14.68
CA ARG A 87 -11.14 -6.64 -15.97
C ARG A 87 -11.77 -5.73 -17.02
N ARG A 88 -12.67 -4.81 -16.63
CA ARG A 88 -13.26 -3.83 -17.56
C ARG A 88 -12.19 -2.94 -18.18
N ARG A 89 -11.23 -2.45 -17.39
CA ARG A 89 -10.13 -1.60 -17.89
C ARG A 89 -9.20 -2.34 -18.84
N VAL A 90 -8.85 -3.59 -18.49
CA VAL A 90 -8.06 -4.46 -19.38
C VAL A 90 -8.80 -4.70 -20.70
N ALA A 91 -10.09 -5.02 -20.65
CA ALA A 91 -10.91 -5.22 -21.85
C ALA A 91 -11.07 -3.94 -22.71
N ALA A 92 -10.98 -2.76 -22.10
CA ALA A 92 -10.98 -1.48 -22.80
C ALA A 92 -9.64 -1.15 -23.49
N GLY A 93 -8.60 -1.98 -23.32
CA GLY A 93 -7.28 -1.76 -23.91
C GLY A 93 -6.48 -0.66 -23.23
N GLU A 94 -6.85 -0.31 -22.00
CA GLU A 94 -6.23 0.77 -21.23
C GLU A 94 -4.85 0.39 -20.67
N LEU A 95 -4.46 -0.89 -20.66
CA LEU A 95 -3.27 -1.36 -19.96
C LEU A 95 -2.15 -1.78 -20.92
N ALA A 96 -0.94 -1.30 -20.67
CA ALA A 96 0.29 -1.65 -21.39
C ALA A 96 1.25 -2.47 -20.51
N GLY A 97 0.71 -3.46 -19.80
CA GLY A 97 1.47 -4.35 -18.91
C GLY A 97 0.56 -5.09 -17.94
N PRO A 98 1.11 -5.95 -17.06
CA PRO A 98 0.33 -6.68 -16.07
C PRO A 98 -0.42 -5.76 -15.11
N PHE A 99 -1.71 -6.06 -14.89
CA PHE A 99 -2.57 -5.37 -13.93
C PHE A 99 -3.00 -6.35 -12.84
N LEU A 100 -2.47 -6.14 -11.64
CA LEU A 100 -2.36 -7.14 -10.58
C LEU A 100 -3.20 -6.76 -9.38
N ARG A 101 -3.84 -7.75 -8.77
CA ARG A 101 -4.67 -7.55 -7.57
C ARG A 101 -3.92 -7.99 -6.31
N ASP A 102 -3.68 -7.04 -5.41
CA ASP A 102 -3.17 -7.27 -4.06
C ASP A 102 -4.34 -7.25 -3.05
N ALA A 103 -5.18 -8.29 -3.10
CA ALA A 103 -6.43 -8.40 -2.33
C ALA A 103 -6.21 -8.42 -0.80
N GLU A 104 -5.04 -8.89 -0.40
CA GLU A 104 -4.62 -9.02 1.00
C GLU A 104 -3.78 -7.83 1.48
N GLN A 105 -3.49 -6.88 0.58
CA GLN A 105 -2.74 -5.65 0.82
C GLN A 105 -1.30 -5.89 1.35
N LEU A 106 -0.76 -7.09 1.12
CA LEU A 106 0.54 -7.51 1.65
C LEU A 106 1.67 -6.84 0.88
N ALA A 107 1.53 -6.71 -0.44
CA ALA A 107 2.53 -6.08 -1.29
C ALA A 107 2.62 -4.59 -1.00
N ALA A 108 1.49 -3.87 -0.97
CA ALA A 108 1.47 -2.44 -0.60
C ALA A 108 2.12 -2.21 0.77
N ARG A 109 1.83 -3.08 1.73
CA ARG A 109 2.39 -2.97 3.08
C ARG A 109 3.89 -3.23 3.11
N ALA A 110 4.36 -4.25 2.39
CA ALA A 110 5.79 -4.57 2.32
C ALA A 110 6.59 -3.42 1.70
N TYR A 111 6.00 -2.72 0.72
CA TYR A 111 6.58 -1.54 0.10
C TYR A 111 6.45 -0.26 0.94
N GLY A 112 5.53 -0.24 1.90
CA GLY A 112 5.14 0.99 2.58
C GLY A 112 4.49 2.00 1.65
N ALA A 113 3.77 1.52 0.63
CA ALA A 113 3.01 2.38 -0.27
C ALA A 113 1.85 3.04 0.50
N THR A 114 1.57 4.29 0.15
CA THR A 114 0.60 5.16 0.83
C THR A 114 -0.32 5.87 -0.14
N ALA A 115 0.10 6.08 -1.39
CA ALA A 115 -0.63 6.81 -2.41
C ALA A 115 -1.03 5.94 -3.61
N THR A 116 -1.99 6.45 -4.38
CA THR A 116 -2.33 5.97 -5.72
C THR A 116 -2.34 7.15 -6.71
N PRO A 117 -1.42 7.19 -7.70
CA PRO A 117 -0.33 6.24 -7.93
C PRO A 117 0.89 6.49 -7.02
N GLU A 118 1.64 5.45 -6.70
CA GLU A 118 2.98 5.53 -6.09
C GLU A 118 3.93 4.58 -6.82
N VAL A 119 5.08 5.10 -7.25
CA VAL A 119 6.00 4.44 -8.18
C VAL A 119 7.27 4.00 -7.47
N PHE A 120 7.70 2.78 -7.77
CA PHE A 120 9.00 2.22 -7.38
C PHE A 120 9.72 1.70 -8.63
N VAL A 121 10.95 2.15 -8.90
CA VAL A 121 11.79 1.54 -9.93
C VAL A 121 12.77 0.60 -9.25
N VAL A 122 12.72 -0.67 -9.63
CA VAL A 122 13.58 -1.75 -9.15
C VAL A 122 14.57 -2.10 -10.25
N ASP A 123 15.86 -2.10 -9.94
CA ASP A 123 16.87 -2.52 -10.92
C ASP A 123 16.95 -4.05 -11.06
N HIS A 124 17.76 -4.51 -12.03
CA HIS A 124 18.03 -5.93 -12.24
C HIS A 124 18.55 -6.65 -10.96
N ALA A 125 19.20 -5.95 -10.03
CA ALA A 125 19.69 -6.53 -8.78
C ALA A 125 18.58 -6.66 -7.70
N GLY A 126 17.36 -6.23 -8.00
CA GLY A 126 16.25 -6.24 -7.05
C GLY A 126 16.31 -5.10 -6.04
N THR A 127 17.03 -4.01 -6.34
CA THR A 127 17.13 -2.86 -5.43
C THR A 127 16.27 -1.70 -5.91
N VAL A 128 15.62 -1.00 -4.99
CA VAL A 128 14.87 0.22 -5.29
C VAL A 128 15.85 1.34 -5.66
N ARG A 129 15.67 1.92 -6.85
CA ARG A 129 16.47 3.03 -7.40
C ARG A 129 15.69 4.33 -7.52
N TYR A 130 14.37 4.24 -7.55
CA TYR A 130 13.49 5.39 -7.53
C TYR A 130 12.24 5.11 -6.71
N HIS A 131 11.76 6.11 -5.98
CA HIS A 131 10.52 6.04 -5.22
C HIS A 131 9.79 7.39 -5.18
N GLY A 132 8.52 7.42 -5.60
CA GLY A 132 7.67 8.61 -5.45
C GLY A 132 6.60 8.76 -6.53
N ALA A 133 6.36 9.99 -7.00
CA ALA A 133 5.38 10.34 -8.02
C ALA A 133 5.97 10.27 -9.45
N PRO A 134 5.17 10.03 -10.51
CA PRO A 134 5.71 9.95 -11.89
C PRO A 134 6.33 11.26 -12.39
N ASP A 135 5.74 12.40 -12.02
CA ASP A 135 6.18 13.77 -12.28
C ASP A 135 5.59 14.71 -11.21
N GLY A 136 5.80 16.03 -11.35
CA GLY A 136 5.45 17.02 -10.34
C GLY A 136 3.99 17.47 -10.36
N ASP A 137 3.26 17.24 -11.45
CA ASP A 137 1.88 17.69 -11.55
C ASP A 137 0.98 16.74 -12.35
N HIS A 138 0.06 16.09 -11.63
CA HIS A 138 -0.99 15.27 -12.22
C HIS A 138 -1.91 16.05 -13.17
N ASP A 139 -2.06 17.37 -13.01
CA ASP A 139 -2.93 18.21 -13.86
C ASP A 139 -2.21 18.68 -15.14
N ASP A 140 -0.89 18.55 -15.23
CA ASP A 140 -0.09 18.96 -16.39
C ASP A 140 0.43 17.74 -17.17
N PRO A 141 -0.34 17.23 -18.16
CA PRO A 141 0.09 16.08 -18.95
C PRO A 141 1.36 16.33 -19.76
N ALA A 142 1.77 17.59 -19.98
CA ALA A 142 3.00 17.90 -20.71
C ALA A 142 4.28 17.51 -19.95
N GLN A 143 4.17 17.24 -18.64
CA GLN A 143 5.29 16.72 -17.85
C GLN A 143 5.62 15.26 -18.17
N ASP A 144 4.70 14.51 -18.79
CA ASP A 144 4.94 13.19 -19.38
C ASP A 144 5.74 12.22 -18.50
N ALA A 145 5.44 12.14 -17.20
CA ALA A 145 6.15 11.28 -16.25
C ALA A 145 7.69 11.48 -16.27
N ALA A 146 8.14 12.72 -16.47
CA ALA A 146 9.55 13.06 -16.70
C ALA A 146 10.50 12.54 -15.60
N TRP A 147 10.07 12.50 -14.33
CA TRP A 147 10.90 11.99 -13.25
C TRP A 147 11.08 10.46 -13.33
N LEU A 148 9.99 9.73 -13.59
CA LEU A 148 10.04 8.29 -13.82
C LEU A 148 10.89 7.93 -15.05
N ARG A 149 10.70 8.65 -16.17
CA ARG A 149 11.48 8.44 -17.39
C ARG A 149 12.98 8.67 -17.18
N ALA A 150 13.34 9.78 -16.53
CA ALA A 150 14.72 10.10 -16.21
C ALA A 150 15.35 9.03 -15.30
N ALA A 151 14.62 8.57 -14.27
CA ALA A 151 15.08 7.50 -13.39
C ALA A 151 15.33 6.19 -14.15
N LEU A 152 14.42 5.79 -15.06
CA LEU A 152 14.62 4.61 -15.90
C LEU A 152 15.84 4.77 -16.82
N ASP A 153 16.04 5.95 -17.41
CA ASP A 153 17.19 6.22 -18.27
C ASP A 153 18.53 6.16 -17.53
N ASP A 154 18.57 6.58 -16.26
CA ASP A 154 19.74 6.45 -15.40
C ASP A 154 19.99 4.99 -15.02
N VAL A 155 18.96 4.28 -14.54
CA VAL A 155 19.05 2.86 -14.16
C VAL A 155 19.54 2.00 -15.34
N LEU A 156 18.92 2.15 -16.52
CA LEU A 156 19.28 1.37 -17.71
C LEU A 156 20.67 1.69 -18.23
N ALA A 157 21.20 2.87 -17.94
CA ALA A 157 22.57 3.24 -18.28
C ALA A 157 23.59 2.91 -17.18
N GLY A 158 23.15 2.32 -16.06
CA GLY A 158 24.00 2.05 -14.90
C GLY A 158 24.53 3.31 -14.21
N ARG A 159 23.80 4.43 -14.31
CA ARG A 159 24.11 5.69 -13.63
C ARG A 159 23.37 5.78 -12.30
N GLU A 160 23.87 6.64 -11.42
CA GLU A 160 23.14 7.09 -10.25
C GLU A 160 21.92 7.92 -10.70
N VAL A 161 20.76 7.65 -10.10
CA VAL A 161 19.52 8.38 -10.40
C VAL A 161 19.61 9.77 -9.81
N ALA A 162 19.50 10.80 -10.65
CA ALA A 162 19.69 12.19 -10.22
C ALA A 162 18.63 12.68 -9.20
N LEU A 163 17.39 12.20 -9.32
CA LEU A 163 16.29 12.49 -8.41
C LEU A 163 15.69 11.17 -7.91
N PRO A 164 16.33 10.49 -6.94
CA PRO A 164 15.98 9.13 -6.55
C PRO A 164 14.69 9.07 -5.71
N VAL A 165 14.35 10.14 -5.00
CA VAL A 165 13.17 10.19 -4.13
C VAL A 165 12.36 11.43 -4.44
N THR A 166 11.05 11.25 -4.64
CA THR A 166 10.08 12.34 -4.72
C THR A 166 8.93 12.09 -3.76
N SER A 167 8.19 13.14 -3.41
CA SER A 167 7.02 12.97 -2.55
C SER A 167 5.92 12.24 -3.31
N PRO A 168 5.32 11.18 -2.74
CA PRO A 168 4.16 10.56 -3.34
C PRO A 168 3.00 11.56 -3.33
N ALA A 169 2.19 11.54 -4.39
CA ALA A 169 0.99 12.34 -4.49
C ALA A 169 -0.14 11.47 -5.03
N GLY A 170 -1.34 11.61 -4.48
CA GLY A 170 -2.47 10.79 -4.86
C GLY A 170 -3.49 10.61 -3.75
N CYS A 171 -4.54 9.85 -4.06
CA CYS A 171 -5.44 9.36 -3.02
C CYS A 171 -4.69 8.37 -2.13
N SER A 172 -5.01 8.33 -0.83
CA SER A 172 -4.49 7.29 0.04
C SER A 172 -4.94 5.90 -0.41
N ILE A 173 -4.08 4.89 -0.22
CA ILE A 173 -4.48 3.48 -0.34
C ILE A 173 -5.65 3.22 0.61
N LYS A 174 -6.67 2.52 0.11
CA LYS A 174 -7.87 2.15 0.86
C LYS A 174 -7.59 0.90 1.68
N TRP A 175 -6.94 1.07 2.82
CA TRP A 175 -6.60 -0.02 3.73
C TRP A 175 -7.87 -0.65 4.34
N ARG A 176 -7.93 -1.98 4.34
CA ARG A 176 -8.96 -2.72 5.05
C ARG A 176 -8.70 -2.64 6.54
N VAL A 177 -9.69 -2.18 7.30
CA VAL A 177 -9.65 -2.18 8.76
C VAL A 177 -10.53 -3.31 9.27
N GLU A 178 -9.91 -4.26 9.97
CA GLU A 178 -10.57 -5.47 10.45
C GLU A 178 -10.58 -5.53 11.97
N LEU A 179 -11.72 -5.95 12.53
CA LEU A 179 -11.81 -6.46 13.89
C LEU A 179 -11.97 -7.98 13.82
N LEU A 180 -10.91 -8.70 14.16
CA LEU A 180 -10.94 -10.16 14.24
C LEU A 180 -11.40 -10.58 15.64
N TRP A 181 -12.34 -11.53 15.69
CA TRP A 181 -12.89 -12.04 16.95
C TRP A 181 -13.27 -13.51 16.84
N TRP A 182 -13.58 -14.19 17.95
CA TRP A 182 -14.15 -15.54 17.92
C TRP A 182 -15.41 -15.59 18.77
N SER A 183 -16.29 -16.56 18.54
CA SER A 183 -17.64 -16.62 19.13
C SER A 183 -17.70 -16.59 20.67
N GLY A 184 -16.61 -16.92 21.37
CA GLY A 184 -16.53 -16.83 22.83
C GLY A 184 -15.96 -15.51 23.36
N CYS A 185 -15.77 -14.48 22.54
CA CYS A 185 -15.21 -13.20 22.97
C CYS A 185 -16.23 -12.35 23.76
N PRO A 186 -16.05 -12.12 25.06
CA PRO A 186 -16.99 -11.34 25.86
C PRO A 186 -16.89 -9.82 25.63
N THR A 187 -15.85 -9.37 24.92
CA THR A 187 -15.56 -7.94 24.70
C THR A 187 -15.67 -7.51 23.26
N HIS A 188 -16.21 -8.35 22.38
CA HIS A 188 -16.27 -8.09 20.93
C HIS A 188 -17.07 -6.83 20.59
N ASP A 189 -18.30 -6.69 21.08
CA ASP A 189 -19.12 -5.48 20.87
C ASP A 189 -18.39 -4.20 21.31
N ARG A 190 -17.82 -4.22 22.52
CA ARG A 190 -17.06 -3.10 23.07
C ARG A 190 -15.79 -2.78 22.29
N ALA A 191 -15.16 -3.78 21.67
CA ALA A 191 -14.02 -3.59 20.79
C ALA A 191 -14.43 -2.93 19.48
N ALA A 192 -15.58 -3.31 18.94
CA ALA A 192 -16.13 -2.74 17.73
C ALA A 192 -16.51 -1.27 17.92
N ASP A 193 -17.17 -0.94 19.05
CA ASP A 193 -17.47 0.44 19.43
C ASP A 193 -16.19 1.26 19.58
N LEU A 194 -15.21 0.76 20.35
CA LEU A 194 -13.92 1.42 20.53
C LEU A 194 -13.23 1.73 19.19
N LEU A 195 -13.21 0.78 18.26
CA LEU A 195 -12.58 0.96 16.96
C LEU A 195 -13.28 2.03 16.12
N ARG A 196 -14.61 1.97 16.03
CA ARG A 196 -15.41 2.94 15.26
C ARG A 196 -15.32 4.35 15.83
N GLU A 197 -15.48 4.49 17.14
CA GLU A 197 -15.36 5.78 17.83
C GLU A 197 -13.95 6.37 17.65
N THR A 198 -12.91 5.54 17.77
CA THR A 198 -11.53 6.01 17.56
C THR A 198 -11.30 6.46 16.11
N LEU A 199 -11.86 5.77 15.12
CA LEU A 199 -11.77 6.20 13.72
C LEU A 199 -12.52 7.52 13.49
N ALA A 200 -13.73 7.67 14.03
CA ALA A 200 -14.50 8.91 13.94
C ALA A 200 -13.75 10.10 14.58
N ASP A 201 -13.15 9.91 15.77
CA ASP A 201 -12.34 10.93 16.44
C ASP A 201 -11.09 11.35 15.64
N LEU A 202 -10.57 10.45 14.81
CA LEU A 202 -9.47 10.72 13.88
C LEU A 202 -9.92 11.38 12.56
N GLY A 203 -11.23 11.59 12.38
CA GLY A 203 -11.82 12.07 11.12
C GLY A 203 -11.61 11.05 9.99
N ARG A 204 -11.81 9.76 10.31
CA ARG A 204 -11.71 8.60 9.40
C ARG A 204 -13.07 7.94 9.17
N ASP A 205 -14.15 8.72 9.13
CA ASP A 205 -15.51 8.23 8.89
C ASP A 205 -15.67 7.53 7.54
N GLU A 206 -14.75 7.76 6.59
CA GLU A 206 -14.71 7.10 5.30
C GLU A 206 -14.25 5.63 5.37
N VAL A 207 -13.75 5.16 6.52
CA VAL A 207 -13.18 3.82 6.67
C VAL A 207 -14.23 2.84 7.17
N THR A 208 -14.59 1.88 6.32
CA THR A 208 -15.46 0.77 6.71
C THR A 208 -14.70 -0.26 7.56
N VAL A 209 -15.25 -0.55 8.74
CA VAL A 209 -14.74 -1.60 9.64
C VAL A 209 -15.37 -2.94 9.29
N VAL A 210 -14.52 -3.92 8.96
CA VAL A 210 -14.93 -5.30 8.70
C VAL A 210 -14.77 -6.12 9.97
N GLU A 211 -15.88 -6.59 10.52
CA GLU A 211 -15.85 -7.54 11.63
C GLU A 211 -15.79 -8.98 11.10
N ARG A 212 -14.75 -9.72 11.49
CA ARG A 212 -14.52 -11.08 11.02
C ARG A 212 -14.45 -12.06 12.19
N GLU A 213 -15.39 -12.99 12.20
CA GLU A 213 -15.37 -14.14 13.10
C GLU A 213 -14.33 -15.16 12.61
N VAL A 214 -13.32 -15.42 13.42
CA VAL A 214 -12.33 -16.48 13.29
C VAL A 214 -12.90 -17.75 13.91
N ARG A 215 -13.17 -18.75 13.08
CA ARG A 215 -13.92 -19.95 13.50
C ARG A 215 -13.05 -21.16 13.76
N THR A 216 -11.86 -21.21 13.17
CA THR A 216 -10.98 -22.37 13.23
C THR A 216 -9.57 -21.98 13.63
N ARG A 217 -8.79 -22.96 14.12
CA ARG A 217 -7.36 -22.77 14.40
C ARG A 217 -6.55 -22.53 13.12
N GLU A 218 -6.98 -23.11 12.01
CA GLU A 218 -6.36 -22.90 10.71
C GLU A 218 -6.55 -21.46 10.22
N GLU A 219 -7.78 -20.94 10.32
CA GLU A 219 -8.07 -19.54 10.01
C GLU A 219 -7.30 -18.60 10.95
N ALA A 220 -7.23 -18.93 12.24
CA ALA A 220 -6.41 -18.17 13.19
C ALA A 220 -4.94 -18.13 12.76
N ALA A 221 -4.37 -19.26 12.33
CA ALA A 221 -3.00 -19.33 11.85
C ALA A 221 -2.77 -18.51 10.57
N GLN A 222 -3.69 -18.59 9.60
CA GLN A 222 -3.63 -17.82 8.35
C GLN A 222 -3.69 -16.31 8.59
N LEU A 223 -4.51 -15.87 9.54
CA LEU A 223 -4.68 -14.46 9.89
C LEU A 223 -3.64 -13.94 10.90
N GLY A 224 -2.79 -14.82 11.45
CA GLY A 224 -1.89 -14.48 12.54
C GLY A 224 -2.64 -13.99 13.78
N PHE A 225 -3.81 -14.54 14.07
CA PHE A 225 -4.74 -14.09 15.11
C PHE A 225 -4.34 -14.60 16.50
N PRO A 226 -3.71 -13.77 17.37
CA PRO A 226 -3.25 -14.23 18.68
C PRO A 226 -4.38 -14.43 19.69
N GLY A 227 -5.59 -13.94 19.40
CA GLY A 227 -6.76 -13.99 20.26
C GLY A 227 -7.69 -12.80 20.03
N SER A 228 -8.89 -12.85 20.60
CA SER A 228 -9.89 -11.81 20.47
C SER A 228 -9.86 -10.79 21.61
N PRO A 229 -10.16 -9.51 21.33
CA PRO A 229 -10.26 -8.92 19.99
C PRO A 229 -8.88 -8.77 19.35
N THR A 230 -8.80 -8.63 18.03
CA THR A 230 -7.58 -8.21 17.33
C THR A 230 -7.94 -7.13 16.32
N PHE A 231 -7.28 -5.96 16.46
CA PHE A 231 -7.44 -4.82 15.58
C PHE A 231 -6.37 -4.90 14.50
N ALA A 232 -6.79 -4.97 13.24
CA ALA A 232 -5.87 -5.10 12.12
C ALA A 232 -6.13 -4.07 11.03
N VAL A 233 -5.06 -3.65 10.36
CA VAL A 233 -5.12 -2.79 9.16
C VAL A 233 -4.28 -3.45 8.08
N GLY A 234 -4.87 -3.72 6.91
CA GLY A 234 -4.18 -4.39 5.80
C GLY A 234 -3.46 -5.66 6.23
N ARG A 235 -4.19 -6.58 6.91
CA ARG A 235 -3.67 -7.85 7.48
C ARG A 235 -2.60 -7.74 8.54
N ARG A 236 -2.31 -6.53 9.04
CA ARG A 236 -1.36 -6.34 10.13
C ARG A 236 -2.08 -6.08 11.45
N ASP A 237 -1.79 -6.92 12.43
CA ASP A 237 -2.16 -6.66 13.82
C ASP A 237 -1.50 -5.36 14.30
N LEU A 238 -2.31 -4.44 14.80
CA LEU A 238 -1.84 -3.16 15.32
C LEU A 238 -1.04 -3.32 16.63
N PHE A 239 -1.24 -4.42 17.38
CA PHE A 239 -0.64 -4.65 18.70
C PHE A 239 0.20 -5.94 18.76
N PRO A 240 1.13 -6.19 17.83
CA PRO A 240 1.74 -7.50 17.64
C PRO A 240 2.29 -8.09 18.95
N VAL A 241 1.99 -9.36 19.21
CA VAL A 241 2.44 -10.12 20.38
C VAL A 241 3.15 -11.40 19.94
N ASP A 242 4.11 -11.85 20.73
CA ASP A 242 4.77 -13.15 20.53
C ASP A 242 3.92 -14.27 21.16
N THR A 243 2.74 -14.49 20.60
CA THR A 243 1.80 -15.53 21.05
C THR A 243 1.28 -16.29 19.84
N PRO A 244 1.29 -17.64 19.87
CA PRO A 244 0.76 -18.43 18.76
C PRO A 244 -0.71 -18.13 18.48
N PRO A 245 -1.16 -18.17 17.22
CA PRO A 245 -2.56 -17.94 16.90
C PRO A 245 -3.50 -18.96 17.53
N ALA A 246 -4.59 -18.48 18.14
CA ALA A 246 -5.54 -19.33 18.86
C ALA A 246 -6.93 -18.68 19.01
N LEU A 247 -7.95 -19.52 19.13
CA LEU A 247 -9.31 -19.12 19.51
C LEU A 247 -9.38 -18.88 21.03
N THR A 248 -8.78 -17.79 21.48
CA THR A 248 -8.63 -17.45 22.90
C THR A 248 -8.90 -15.97 23.16
N CYS A 249 -8.99 -15.58 24.44
CA CYS A 249 -9.01 -14.17 24.83
C CYS A 249 -7.60 -13.57 24.71
N ARG A 250 -7.54 -12.34 24.20
CA ARG A 250 -6.33 -11.52 24.14
C ARG A 250 -6.28 -10.57 25.32
N VAL A 251 -5.06 -10.25 25.73
CA VAL A 251 -4.77 -9.25 26.76
C VAL A 251 -3.90 -8.15 26.17
N TYR A 252 -4.26 -6.90 26.44
CA TYR A 252 -3.53 -5.71 26.09
C TYR A 252 -2.82 -5.15 27.31
N GLY A 253 -1.52 -4.87 27.18
CA GLY A 253 -0.77 -4.13 28.17
C GLY A 253 -1.09 -2.64 28.06
N ARG A 254 -1.19 -1.96 29.20
CA ARG A 254 -1.40 -0.51 29.30
C ARG A 254 -0.12 0.19 29.77
N ASP A 255 -0.01 1.47 29.48
CA ASP A 255 1.15 2.30 29.88
C ASP A 255 1.34 2.38 31.40
N ASP A 256 0.27 2.17 32.17
CA ASP A 256 0.29 2.12 33.63
C ASP A 256 0.70 0.75 34.21
N GLY A 257 1.11 -0.19 33.35
CA GLY A 257 1.52 -1.55 33.72
C GLY A 257 0.37 -2.52 33.99
N ARG A 258 -0.89 -2.08 33.88
CA ARG A 258 -2.06 -2.96 34.03
C ARG A 258 -2.36 -3.69 32.72
N SER A 259 -3.08 -4.80 32.86
CA SER A 259 -3.61 -5.58 31.74
C SER A 259 -5.10 -5.31 31.55
N SER A 260 -5.55 -5.28 30.31
CA SER A 260 -6.94 -5.00 29.93
C SER A 260 -7.37 -5.91 28.77
N PRO A 261 -8.65 -6.29 28.66
CA PRO A 261 -9.16 -7.01 27.50
C PRO A 261 -9.28 -6.14 26.23
N LEU A 262 -9.06 -4.82 26.35
CA LEU A 262 -9.04 -3.85 25.26
C LEU A 262 -7.84 -2.89 25.41
N PRO A 263 -7.26 -2.40 24.30
CA PRO A 263 -6.20 -1.40 24.36
C PRO A 263 -6.74 -0.05 24.83
N ASP A 264 -5.83 0.87 25.16
CA ASP A 264 -6.19 2.26 25.42
C ASP A 264 -6.56 3.00 24.13
N THR A 265 -7.58 3.85 24.19
CA THR A 265 -8.04 4.65 23.05
C THR A 265 -6.91 5.48 22.45
N ALA A 266 -6.06 6.10 23.29
CA ALA A 266 -4.93 6.89 22.83
C ALA A 266 -3.88 6.06 22.07
N GLU A 267 -3.61 4.82 22.53
CA GLU A 267 -2.67 3.91 21.89
C GLU A 267 -3.23 3.40 20.56
N LEU A 268 -4.50 2.97 20.55
CA LEU A 268 -5.21 2.58 19.33
C LEU A 268 -5.22 3.72 18.31
N ALA A 269 -5.53 4.95 18.74
CA ALA A 269 -5.54 6.13 17.88
C ALA A 269 -4.15 6.41 17.27
N GLY A 270 -3.09 6.25 18.06
CA GLY A 270 -1.71 6.39 17.57
C GLY A 270 -1.38 5.39 16.46
N ARG A 271 -1.70 4.11 16.69
CA ARG A 271 -1.44 3.03 15.75
C ARG A 271 -2.30 3.13 14.48
N LEU A 272 -3.56 3.56 14.60
CA LEU A 272 -4.44 3.83 13.46
C LEU A 272 -3.93 5.02 12.63
N ARG A 273 -3.47 6.11 13.25
CA ARG A 273 -2.86 7.24 12.52
C ARG A 273 -1.65 6.82 11.69
N GLU A 274 -0.79 5.98 12.25
CA GLU A 274 0.38 5.44 11.54
C GLU A 274 -0.05 4.51 10.39
N ALA A 275 -0.94 3.55 10.67
CA ALA A 275 -1.35 2.55 9.69
C ALA A 275 -2.20 3.12 8.55
N LEU A 276 -2.94 4.21 8.80
CA LEU A 276 -3.78 4.91 7.84
C LEU A 276 -3.19 6.28 7.45
N ALA A 277 -1.86 6.38 7.50
CA ALA A 277 -1.15 7.59 7.11
C ALA A 277 -1.47 7.94 5.65
N ARG A 278 -1.84 9.19 5.41
CA ARG A 278 -2.01 9.71 4.05
C ARG A 278 -0.66 10.19 3.53
N PRO A 279 -0.49 10.33 2.20
CA PRO A 279 0.79 10.75 1.63
C PRO A 279 1.34 12.04 2.26
N TRP A 280 0.46 13.02 2.52
CA TRP A 280 0.82 14.30 3.15
C TRP A 280 0.98 14.26 4.68
N ASP A 281 0.67 13.14 5.33
CA ASP A 281 0.97 12.93 6.75
C ASP A 281 2.43 12.41 6.94
N LEU A 282 3.13 12.08 5.84
CA LEU A 282 4.47 11.50 5.90
C LEU A 282 5.54 12.52 6.35
N PRO A 283 6.55 12.08 7.11
CA PRO A 283 7.71 12.90 7.41
C PRO A 283 8.39 13.39 6.12
N HIS A 284 8.79 14.65 6.09
CA HIS A 284 9.46 15.28 4.94
C HIS A 284 8.66 15.34 3.63
N TRP A 285 7.35 15.09 3.67
CA TRP A 285 6.50 15.28 2.50
C TRP A 285 6.49 16.75 2.08
N VAL A 286 6.68 16.96 0.77
CA VAL A 286 6.55 18.26 0.11
C VAL A 286 5.55 18.13 -1.03
N ASP A 287 4.74 19.16 -1.26
CA ASP A 287 3.80 19.18 -2.39
C ASP A 287 4.59 19.07 -3.71
N PRO A 288 4.44 17.99 -4.51
CA PRO A 288 5.22 17.81 -5.73
C PRO A 288 5.05 18.92 -6.76
N ARG A 289 3.93 19.66 -6.69
CA ARG A 289 3.65 20.80 -7.56
C ARG A 289 4.41 22.06 -7.16
N LYS A 290 4.97 22.09 -5.95
CA LYS A 290 5.76 23.22 -5.47
C LYS A 290 7.24 22.88 -5.66
N PRO A 291 8.04 23.79 -6.26
CA PRO A 291 9.47 23.58 -6.31
C PRO A 291 10.02 23.49 -4.88
N ALA A 292 10.92 22.54 -4.63
CA ALA A 292 11.62 22.45 -3.36
C ALA A 292 12.31 23.80 -3.08
N PRO A 293 12.24 24.32 -1.84
CA PRO A 293 13.01 25.51 -1.48
C PRO A 293 14.50 25.21 -1.69
N ALA A 294 15.22 26.16 -2.30
CA ALA A 294 16.58 25.99 -2.81
C ALA A 294 17.65 25.54 -1.79
N ASP A 295 17.31 25.43 -0.50
CA ASP A 295 18.24 25.25 0.62
C ASP A 295 17.85 24.10 1.57
N SER A 296 17.38 22.96 1.06
CA SER A 296 17.23 21.75 1.89
C SER A 296 18.48 20.87 1.75
N PRO A 297 19.24 20.58 2.84
CA PRO A 297 20.46 19.79 2.75
C PRO A 297 20.14 18.33 2.38
N SER A 298 20.99 17.79 1.51
CA SER A 298 21.00 16.42 0.99
C SER A 298 21.32 15.37 2.06
#